data_AF-A0A2W2A4G3-F1
#
_entry.id   AF-A0A2W2A4G3-F1
#
_cell.length_a   1.000
_cell.length_b   1.000
_cell.length_c   1.000
_cell.angle_alpha   90.00
_cell.angle_beta   90.00
_cell.angle_gamma   90.00
#
_symmetry.space_group_name_H-M   'P 1'
#
loop_
_entity.id
_entity.type
_entity.pdbx_description
1 polymer ?
#
loop_
_entity_poly.entity_id
_entity_poly.type
_entity_poly.pdbx_seq_one_letter_code
_entity_poly.pdbx_strand_id
1 'polypeptide(L)'
;MDPARRARTRRRRDGRGGRPELARTRCPRGARRGAPDRGPLSPRAALGAVPSWADGHVDIDWISIWDRPRCPRAGDGGTRCSPAGPSVPVRSCSPARPERRRSVSRSCGCTVCRSEGWSTVVRKKWDLRGRSGVTAPAPAPRRVRRAVAVGLAIATSAAALVGVDAIAGPTGSSGPTVSAASAAVGPGAPELTVTGVSARSTTTSTRTAVRTTVRVRNSSSVRKPASHAWLYLTAGSRRYALGHVSVRSLAPGASTTVRSTYTAPRRAPAGKYSVRACAGGYSGQRCRTSSGVVGTKAWTRPRPETGVMLDVARAYYPVALIERYIDLLADNGGTFLHLHLTDDQNVGIESDVLGQTLAGADLEDGVWTSRVTGRPFLSAAQARRIAHHAAQRGIAIVPEMDTPGHMAAAFDLLEARHGEEWVDRIRAGASELDTSAPESAALAARLSAEVTRTFPSSRTVHIGGDEWGGDVTARGRVAWLNAIAAALGDREVWAWNDGIDRAAVGRLDPRIHVTYWSFDGDTEDAAERRERRAHRAGADDLYAAGVDLLNYDSYYLYEVPTDLDEADSEYTVADLRENWSLRAWDGDSGARLAGPMSGAAVAIWGEDLEDPPGDALLRWSAPHVVAMIETATS
;
A
#
# COMPACT_ATOMS: atom_id res chain seq x y z
N MET A 1 49.44 41.22 21.89
CA MET A 1 49.70 41.85 23.20
C MET A 1 48.38 41.81 23.97
N ASP A 2 48.39 41.35 25.22
CA ASP A 2 47.26 41.46 26.16
C ASP A 2 47.26 42.88 26.77
N PRO A 3 46.10 43.50 27.08
CA PRO A 3 45.77 43.64 28.50
C PRO A 3 44.26 43.61 28.87
N ALA A 4 43.91 42.65 29.72
CA ALA A 4 43.47 42.83 31.12
C ALA A 4 42.18 43.62 31.52
N ARG A 5 41.32 42.90 32.27
CA ARG A 5 40.61 43.27 33.53
C ARG A 5 39.41 44.24 33.55
N ARG A 6 38.30 43.75 34.16
CA ARG A 6 37.76 44.26 35.45
C ARG A 6 36.94 43.17 36.18
N ALA A 7 36.73 43.33 37.50
CA ALA A 7 36.16 42.29 38.37
C ALA A 7 35.44 42.89 39.61
N ARG A 8 34.77 42.00 40.39
CA ARG A 8 34.03 42.21 41.67
C ARG A 8 32.55 42.61 41.48
N THR A 9 31.58 42.22 42.33
CA THR A 9 31.68 41.82 43.76
C THR A 9 30.63 40.77 44.19
N ARG A 10 30.91 39.99 45.25
CA ARG A 10 29.96 39.07 45.93
C ARG A 10 29.00 39.79 46.89
N ARG A 11 27.84 39.17 47.19
CA ARG A 11 27.31 39.01 48.57
C ARG A 11 26.43 37.75 48.70
N ARG A 12 26.54 37.05 49.83
CA ARG A 12 25.64 35.98 50.31
C ARG A 12 24.94 36.48 51.59
N ARG A 13 23.70 36.07 51.84
CA ARG A 13 23.26 35.60 53.17
C ARG A 13 21.95 34.79 53.08
N ASP A 14 21.70 34.01 54.12
CA ASP A 14 20.82 32.84 54.14
C ASP A 14 19.37 33.15 54.58
N GLY A 15 18.41 32.29 54.22
CA GLY A 15 17.01 32.42 54.64
C GLY A 15 16.14 31.20 54.31
N ARG A 16 15.76 30.43 55.34
CA ARG A 16 14.98 29.17 55.35
C ARG A 16 13.63 29.21 54.60
N GLY A 17 13.16 28.06 54.10
CA GLY A 17 11.71 27.80 53.98
C GLY A 17 11.24 26.75 52.96
N GLY A 18 10.74 25.60 53.44
CA GLY A 18 9.63 24.83 52.83
C GLY A 18 9.80 24.18 51.44
N ARG A 19 9.93 22.84 51.40
CA ARG A 19 9.40 22.01 50.29
C ARG A 19 7.99 21.54 50.66
N PRO A 20 7.01 21.60 49.75
CA PRO A 20 5.84 20.73 49.80
C PRO A 20 6.06 19.48 48.94
N GLU A 21 5.80 18.33 49.53
CA GLU A 21 5.74 17.02 48.88
C GLU A 21 4.26 16.66 48.69
N LEU A 22 3.86 16.36 47.45
CA LEU A 22 2.53 15.88 47.09
C LEU A 22 2.69 14.89 45.92
N ALA A 23 1.98 13.78 45.80
CA ALA A 23 1.21 12.94 46.71
C ALA A 23 0.78 11.76 45.82
N ARG A 24 1.22 10.53 46.09
CA ARG A 24 0.84 9.36 45.27
C ARG A 24 -0.56 8.87 45.69
N THR A 25 -1.60 9.18 44.93
CA THR A 25 -2.94 8.61 45.12
C THR A 25 -3.01 7.18 44.56
N ARG A 26 -3.26 6.21 45.45
CA ARG A 26 -3.61 4.83 45.09
C ARG A 26 -5.12 4.72 44.86
N CYS A 27 -5.55 3.99 43.84
CA CYS A 27 -6.95 3.63 43.67
C CYS A 27 -7.44 2.72 44.82
N PRO A 28 -8.69 2.88 45.31
CA PRO A 28 -9.23 2.06 46.38
C PRO A 28 -9.70 0.69 45.89
N ARG A 29 -9.62 -0.32 46.77
CA ARG A 29 -10.11 -1.68 46.51
C ARG A 29 -11.64 -1.73 46.59
N GLY A 30 -12.30 -2.20 45.54
CA GLY A 30 -13.73 -2.58 45.57
C GLY A 30 -13.99 -3.77 46.49
N ALA A 31 -15.13 -3.75 47.19
CA ALA A 31 -15.46 -4.71 48.24
C ALA A 31 -16.09 -6.02 47.70
N ARG A 32 -15.86 -7.12 48.42
CA ARG A 32 -16.58 -8.39 48.21
C ARG A 32 -17.99 -8.34 48.81
N ARG A 33 -19.00 -8.73 48.00
CA ARG A 33 -20.34 -9.28 48.30
C ARG A 33 -20.99 -9.45 46.91
N GLY A 34 -21.59 -10.55 46.48
CA GLY A 34 -21.88 -11.86 47.05
C GLY A 34 -22.72 -12.56 45.99
N ALA A 35 -22.38 -13.80 45.61
CA ALA A 35 -23.07 -14.51 44.53
C ALA A 35 -24.38 -15.17 45.03
N PRO A 36 -25.34 -15.43 44.14
CA PRO A 36 -26.26 -16.55 44.27
C PRO A 36 -25.89 -17.68 43.30
N ASP A 37 -25.93 -18.91 43.80
CA ASP A 37 -25.71 -20.14 43.03
C ASP A 37 -26.66 -20.30 41.84
N ARG A 38 -26.12 -20.76 40.71
CA ARG A 38 -26.82 -21.71 39.82
C ARG A 38 -25.83 -22.77 39.32
N GLY A 39 -26.10 -24.02 39.65
CA GLY A 39 -25.29 -25.18 39.27
C GLY A 39 -25.43 -25.57 37.78
N PRO A 40 -24.64 -26.56 37.33
CA PRO A 40 -24.52 -26.88 35.91
C PRO A 40 -25.69 -27.72 35.40
N LEU A 41 -26.16 -27.41 34.20
CA LEU A 41 -27.01 -28.31 33.40
C LEU A 41 -26.29 -28.62 32.08
N SER A 42 -26.02 -29.92 31.88
CA SER A 42 -25.48 -30.50 30.65
C SER A 42 -26.56 -31.36 29.97
N PRO A 43 -26.42 -31.71 28.69
CA PRO A 43 -27.55 -31.64 27.76
C PRO A 43 -28.22 -32.98 27.46
N ARG A 44 -29.43 -32.93 26.89
CA ARG A 44 -29.99 -34.05 26.12
C ARG A 44 -30.96 -33.63 25.01
N ALA A 45 -30.56 -33.99 23.79
CA ALA A 45 -31.37 -34.44 22.65
C ALA A 45 -32.60 -33.64 22.18
N ALA A 46 -32.50 -33.11 20.95
CA ALA A 46 -33.53 -33.29 19.93
C ALA A 46 -32.86 -33.51 18.56
N LEU A 47 -33.04 -34.69 17.98
CA LEU A 47 -32.69 -34.98 16.58
C LEU A 47 -33.82 -34.49 15.68
N GLY A 48 -33.49 -33.78 14.59
CA GLY A 48 -34.49 -33.18 13.69
C GLY A 48 -34.00 -33.04 12.25
N ALA A 49 -34.21 -34.10 11.47
CA ALA A 49 -34.28 -34.18 10.00
C ALA A 49 -33.49 -33.19 9.11
N VAL A 50 -32.52 -33.73 8.38
CA VAL A 50 -31.98 -33.17 7.14
C VAL A 50 -32.88 -33.57 5.96
N PRO A 51 -33.17 -32.68 5.00
CA PRO A 51 -33.53 -33.07 3.63
C PRO A 51 -32.33 -32.90 2.70
N SER A 52 -31.80 -34.02 2.21
CA SER A 52 -30.87 -34.03 1.08
C SER A 52 -31.61 -33.78 -0.23
N TRP A 53 -31.06 -32.92 -1.10
CA TRP A 53 -31.35 -32.98 -2.53
C TRP A 53 -30.03 -33.06 -3.29
N ALA A 54 -29.95 -34.06 -4.16
CA ALA A 54 -28.82 -34.30 -5.04
C ALA A 54 -29.07 -33.68 -6.43
N ASP A 55 -27.99 -33.49 -7.17
CA ASP A 55 -27.89 -33.44 -8.63
C ASP A 55 -28.96 -32.66 -9.40
N GLY A 56 -28.68 -31.36 -9.60
CA GLY A 56 -29.31 -30.53 -10.61
C GLY A 56 -28.24 -29.83 -11.46
N HIS A 57 -27.79 -30.48 -12.54
CA HIS A 57 -27.08 -29.77 -13.60
C HIS A 57 -28.04 -28.74 -14.23
N VAL A 58 -27.62 -27.48 -14.29
CA VAL A 58 -28.28 -26.45 -15.10
C VAL A 58 -27.24 -25.83 -16.02
N ASP A 59 -27.22 -26.31 -17.27
CA ASP A 59 -26.62 -25.56 -18.36
C ASP A 59 -27.43 -24.26 -18.56
N ILE A 60 -26.75 -23.11 -18.50
CA ILE A 60 -27.32 -21.84 -18.95
C ILE A 60 -26.75 -21.58 -20.34
N ASP A 61 -27.46 -22.10 -21.34
CA ASP A 61 -27.16 -21.88 -22.74
C ASP A 61 -27.61 -20.48 -23.18
N TRP A 62 -26.90 -19.90 -24.14
CA TRP A 62 -27.15 -18.53 -24.61
C TRP A 62 -28.38 -18.48 -25.53
N ILE A 63 -29.41 -17.71 -25.18
CA ILE A 63 -30.45 -17.29 -26.11
C ILE A 63 -30.55 -15.76 -26.19
N SER A 64 -30.40 -15.27 -27.41
CA SER A 64 -30.48 -13.88 -27.85
C SER A 64 -31.94 -13.46 -28.15
N ILE A 65 -32.10 -12.34 -28.90
CA ILE A 65 -33.35 -11.81 -29.49
C ILE A 65 -34.34 -11.25 -28.42
N TRP A 66 -34.96 -10.06 -28.51
CA TRP A 66 -35.26 -9.12 -29.60
C TRP A 66 -34.94 -7.67 -29.13
N ASP A 67 -34.33 -6.77 -29.90
CA ASP A 67 -34.73 -6.21 -31.22
C ASP A 67 -36.02 -5.38 -31.18
N ARG A 68 -35.89 -4.03 -31.15
CA ARG A 68 -36.98 -3.03 -31.28
C ARG A 68 -36.46 -1.69 -31.85
N PRO A 69 -37.34 -0.87 -32.48
CA PRO A 69 -37.10 -0.49 -33.88
C PRO A 69 -36.75 0.98 -34.15
N ARG A 70 -36.47 1.26 -35.43
CA ARG A 70 -36.13 2.56 -36.01
C ARG A 70 -37.25 3.61 -35.86
N CYS A 71 -36.89 4.84 -35.51
CA CYS A 71 -37.76 6.01 -35.65
C CYS A 71 -37.92 6.44 -37.13
N PRO A 72 -39.13 6.76 -37.61
CA PRO A 72 -39.34 7.42 -38.90
C PRO A 72 -39.22 8.94 -38.79
N ARG A 73 -38.83 9.60 -39.90
CA ARG A 73 -38.88 11.06 -40.07
C ARG A 73 -40.25 11.51 -40.62
N ALA A 74 -40.77 12.61 -40.07
CA ALA A 74 -41.66 13.58 -40.71
C ALA A 74 -41.37 14.93 -40.00
N GLY A 75 -41.51 16.11 -40.59
CA GLY A 75 -42.24 16.52 -41.80
C GLY A 75 -43.11 17.72 -41.44
N ASP A 76 -42.94 18.86 -42.10
CA ASP A 76 -43.47 20.17 -41.67
C ASP A 76 -45.00 20.28 -41.58
N GLY A 77 -45.52 21.18 -40.72
CA GLY A 77 -46.86 21.77 -40.93
C GLY A 77 -47.68 22.23 -39.70
N GLY A 78 -47.72 23.55 -39.47
CA GLY A 78 -48.98 24.30 -39.34
C GLY A 78 -49.93 24.15 -38.12
N THR A 79 -49.92 25.18 -37.27
CA THR A 79 -51.10 25.86 -36.63
C THR A 79 -52.05 25.16 -35.63
N ARG A 80 -52.00 25.70 -34.38
CA ARG A 80 -53.09 26.04 -33.42
C ARG A 80 -54.18 25.01 -33.06
N CYS A 81 -54.27 24.68 -31.76
CA CYS A 81 -55.39 25.10 -30.89
C CYS A 81 -55.14 24.82 -29.39
N SER A 82 -55.64 25.72 -28.52
CA SER A 82 -55.89 25.55 -27.06
C SER A 82 -57.43 25.46 -26.86
N PRO A 83 -58.06 25.13 -25.69
CA PRO A 83 -57.64 25.22 -24.28
C PRO A 83 -57.80 23.86 -23.52
N ALA A 84 -57.85 23.67 -22.19
CA ALA A 84 -58.01 24.54 -21.01
C ALA A 84 -57.32 23.93 -19.74
N GLY A 85 -57.28 24.67 -18.61
CA GLY A 85 -56.70 24.24 -17.32
C GLY A 85 -57.65 23.40 -16.43
N PRO A 86 -57.50 23.36 -15.09
CA PRO A 86 -56.99 24.45 -14.23
C PRO A 86 -55.77 24.11 -13.33
N SER A 87 -55.22 25.17 -12.75
CA SER A 87 -54.08 25.26 -11.83
C SER A 87 -54.51 25.30 -10.34
N VAL A 88 -53.52 25.39 -9.43
CA VAL A 88 -53.39 26.31 -8.24
C VAL A 88 -52.75 25.60 -7.02
N PRO A 89 -51.77 26.19 -6.27
CA PRO A 89 -50.74 27.16 -6.65
C PRO A 89 -49.32 26.87 -6.09
N VAL A 90 -48.31 27.58 -6.61
CA VAL A 90 -47.00 27.78 -5.96
C VAL A 90 -47.04 29.08 -5.15
N ARG A 91 -46.32 29.17 -4.02
CA ARG A 91 -45.95 30.45 -3.39
C ARG A 91 -44.45 30.69 -3.50
N SER A 92 -44.10 31.81 -4.13
CA SER A 92 -42.74 32.34 -4.25
C SER A 92 -42.60 33.63 -3.42
N CYS A 93 -41.48 33.79 -2.72
CA CYS A 93 -40.99 35.09 -2.27
C CYS A 93 -39.49 35.21 -2.58
N SER A 94 -39.12 36.29 -3.28
CA SER A 94 -37.73 36.64 -3.63
C SER A 94 -37.09 37.53 -2.54
N PRO A 95 -35.76 37.75 -2.54
CA PRO A 95 -35.00 37.94 -1.31
C PRO A 95 -34.78 39.40 -0.89
N ALA A 96 -34.45 39.59 0.39
CA ALA A 96 -33.87 40.82 0.92
C ALA A 96 -32.69 40.51 1.86
N ARG A 97 -31.61 41.29 1.72
CA ARG A 97 -30.41 41.36 2.58
C ARG A 97 -30.00 42.86 2.65
N PRO A 98 -29.15 43.29 3.60
CA PRO A 98 -29.05 42.85 4.99
C PRO A 98 -28.96 44.05 5.98
N GLU A 99 -29.40 43.89 7.23
CA GLU A 99 -29.10 44.88 8.29
C GLU A 99 -28.17 44.33 9.38
N ARG A 100 -27.22 45.19 9.80
CA ARG A 100 -26.25 44.94 10.87
C ARG A 100 -26.82 45.40 12.21
N ARG A 101 -26.82 44.56 13.26
CA ARG A 101 -26.79 45.04 14.66
C ARG A 101 -25.85 44.21 15.53
N ARG A 102 -25.22 44.90 16.50
CA ARG A 102 -24.30 44.35 17.52
C ARG A 102 -25.00 44.26 18.89
N SER A 103 -24.77 43.18 19.62
CA SER A 103 -24.86 43.09 21.10
C SER A 103 -24.29 41.72 21.51
N VAL A 104 -23.04 41.60 21.98
CA VAL A 104 -22.58 41.81 23.38
C VAL A 104 -23.23 40.84 24.39
N SER A 105 -22.52 39.73 24.60
CA SER A 105 -22.38 38.88 25.80
C SER A 105 -23.53 38.67 26.81
N ARG A 106 -23.79 37.40 27.13
CA ARG A 106 -23.41 36.84 28.45
C ARG A 106 -23.18 35.33 28.40
N SER A 107 -22.34 34.87 29.31
CA SER A 107 -21.74 33.53 29.38
C SER A 107 -22.37 32.64 30.46
N CYS A 108 -22.51 31.35 30.17
CA CYS A 108 -22.36 30.26 31.13
C CYS A 108 -21.51 29.17 30.47
N GLY A 109 -20.53 28.60 31.18
CA GLY A 109 -19.63 27.59 30.63
C GLY A 109 -19.38 26.44 31.61
N CYS A 110 -18.88 25.32 31.09
CA CYS A 110 -18.31 24.21 31.88
C CYS A 110 -17.12 23.57 31.13
N THR A 111 -16.09 23.21 31.90
CA THR A 111 -14.67 23.14 31.49
C THR A 111 -13.97 22.05 32.32
N VAL A 112 -13.18 21.11 31.79
CA VAL A 112 -12.82 20.70 30.42
C VAL A 112 -12.31 19.24 30.47
N CYS A 113 -12.16 18.53 29.34
CA CYS A 113 -11.07 17.54 29.12
C CYS A 113 -11.09 16.95 27.69
N ARG A 114 -10.29 17.52 26.78
CA ARG A 114 -9.75 16.80 25.60
C ARG A 114 -8.31 16.41 25.93
N SER A 115 -7.91 15.19 25.58
CA SER A 115 -6.49 14.80 25.55
C SER A 115 -5.88 15.25 24.23
N GLU A 116 -4.69 15.86 24.30
CA GLU A 116 -3.94 16.36 23.15
C GLU A 116 -3.14 15.25 22.47
N GLY A 117 -2.96 15.39 21.16
CA GLY A 117 -2.25 14.46 20.28
C GLY A 117 -2.34 14.96 18.85
N TRP A 118 -1.64 16.05 18.55
CA TRP A 118 -1.61 16.69 17.23
C TRP A 118 -0.16 16.88 16.77
N SER A 119 0.24 16.11 15.77
CA SER A 119 1.35 16.47 14.87
C SER A 119 0.94 17.74 14.15
N THR A 120 1.74 18.81 14.22
CA THR A 120 1.41 20.09 13.57
C THR A 120 2.47 20.43 12.52
N VAL A 121 2.19 20.15 11.26
CA VAL A 121 3.06 20.59 10.15
C VAL A 121 2.89 22.10 9.98
N VAL A 122 3.86 22.88 10.47
CA VAL A 122 3.86 24.34 10.35
C VAL A 122 4.99 24.79 9.41
N ARG A 123 4.64 25.05 8.14
CA ARG A 123 5.60 25.57 7.14
C ARG A 123 6.13 26.96 7.53
N LYS A 124 7.40 27.21 7.20
CA LYS A 124 8.04 28.54 7.31
C LYS A 124 7.49 29.50 6.25
N LYS A 125 7.03 30.68 6.67
CA LYS A 125 7.02 31.87 5.81
C LYS A 125 8.45 32.35 5.55
N TRP A 126 8.81 32.57 4.29
CA TRP A 126 9.97 33.36 3.90
C TRP A 126 9.52 34.74 3.41
N ASP A 127 10.09 35.80 3.98
CA ASP A 127 9.78 37.20 3.65
C ASP A 127 10.79 37.72 2.61
N LEU A 128 10.31 38.15 1.45
CA LEU A 128 11.13 38.65 0.34
C LEU A 128 11.33 40.17 0.44
N ARG A 129 12.50 40.59 0.94
CA ARG A 129 13.03 41.95 0.71
C ARG A 129 14.52 41.89 0.37
N GLY A 130 14.84 42.20 -0.89
CA GLY A 130 16.17 41.93 -1.45
C GLY A 130 17.22 43.03 -1.21
N ARG A 131 18.41 42.79 -1.75
CA ARG A 131 19.26 43.85 -2.34
C ARG A 131 20.31 43.28 -3.31
N SER A 132 20.40 43.98 -4.43
CA SER A 132 21.38 43.91 -5.53
C SER A 132 22.84 43.56 -5.19
N GLY A 133 23.39 42.58 -5.93
CA GLY A 133 24.60 42.73 -6.76
C GLY A 133 25.99 42.77 -6.11
N VAL A 134 26.89 41.89 -6.59
CA VAL A 134 28.29 42.17 -7.06
C VAL A 134 28.89 40.88 -7.66
N THR A 135 29.86 41.04 -8.56
CA THR A 135 30.46 40.02 -9.46
C THR A 135 31.41 38.99 -8.82
N ALA A 136 31.59 37.85 -9.48
CA ALA A 136 32.48 36.72 -9.12
C ALA A 136 34.01 37.01 -9.25
N PRO A 137 34.91 36.10 -8.83
CA PRO A 137 35.27 34.94 -9.66
C PRO A 137 35.56 33.61 -8.90
N ALA A 138 35.70 32.51 -9.67
CA ALA A 138 35.98 31.15 -9.19
C ALA A 138 37.49 30.81 -9.03
N PRO A 139 37.82 29.67 -8.38
CA PRO A 139 39.03 28.92 -8.70
C PRO A 139 38.79 27.44 -9.05
N ALA A 140 39.70 26.88 -9.85
CA ALA A 140 39.64 25.54 -10.45
C ALA A 140 40.48 24.47 -9.66
N PRO A 141 40.56 23.19 -10.08
CA PRO A 141 40.73 22.06 -9.17
C PRO A 141 42.18 21.67 -8.86
N ARG A 142 42.37 20.86 -7.79
CA ARG A 142 43.63 20.17 -7.49
C ARG A 142 43.53 18.65 -7.66
N ARG A 143 44.55 18.08 -8.32
CA ARG A 143 44.73 16.64 -8.55
C ARG A 143 46.00 16.12 -7.88
N VAL A 144 45.90 14.90 -7.36
CA VAL A 144 46.96 13.86 -7.28
C VAL A 144 48.19 14.13 -6.39
N ARG A 145 48.43 13.21 -5.44
CA ARG A 145 49.65 12.37 -5.41
C ARG A 145 49.44 11.07 -4.63
N ARG A 146 49.88 9.96 -5.20
CA ARG A 146 50.05 8.66 -4.52
C ARG A 146 51.36 8.68 -3.74
N ALA A 147 51.42 7.96 -2.63
CA ALA A 147 52.66 7.42 -2.06
C ALA A 147 52.40 5.99 -1.58
N VAL A 148 53.36 5.11 -1.80
CA VAL A 148 53.37 3.72 -1.33
C VAL A 148 54.57 3.56 -0.40
N ALA A 149 54.38 2.94 0.76
CA ALA A 149 55.46 2.36 1.55
C ALA A 149 54.93 1.17 2.37
N VAL A 150 55.77 0.17 2.54
CA VAL A 150 55.47 -1.12 3.20
C VAL A 150 56.03 -1.12 4.62
N GLY A 151 55.35 -1.79 5.56
CA GLY A 151 55.84 -2.03 6.92
C GLY A 151 55.12 -3.20 7.59
N LEU A 152 55.86 -4.26 7.91
CA LEU A 152 55.36 -5.53 8.46
C LEU A 152 55.54 -5.60 9.98
N ALA A 153 54.56 -6.14 10.72
CA ALA A 153 54.76 -6.69 12.06
C ALA A 153 53.74 -7.82 12.36
N ILE A 154 54.16 -8.81 13.14
CA ILE A 154 53.49 -10.10 13.37
C ILE A 154 53.12 -10.24 14.86
N ALA A 155 51.95 -10.82 15.17
CA ALA A 155 51.73 -11.60 16.39
C ALA A 155 50.53 -12.56 16.27
N THR A 156 50.70 -13.79 16.75
CA THR A 156 49.72 -14.89 16.78
C THR A 156 48.85 -14.86 18.04
N SER A 157 47.71 -15.56 18.11
CA SER A 157 47.63 -16.93 18.69
C SER A 157 46.25 -17.60 18.49
N ALA A 158 46.20 -18.92 18.65
CA ALA A 158 45.09 -19.80 18.24
C ALA A 158 44.20 -20.28 19.41
N ALA A 159 43.08 -20.95 19.06
CA ALA A 159 42.27 -21.77 19.97
C ALA A 159 41.73 -23.02 19.23
N ALA A 160 41.50 -24.13 19.95
CA ALA A 160 41.30 -25.48 19.38
C ALA A 160 39.91 -26.10 19.69
N LEU A 161 39.63 -27.25 19.05
CA LEU A 161 38.36 -28.00 19.06
C LEU A 161 38.32 -29.17 20.08
N VAL A 162 37.23 -29.27 20.85
CA VAL A 162 36.59 -30.45 21.49
C VAL A 162 35.10 -30.05 21.72
N GLY A 163 34.05 -30.87 21.72
CA GLY A 163 33.80 -32.31 21.47
C GLY A 163 32.32 -32.63 21.79
N VAL A 164 31.79 -33.83 21.52
CA VAL A 164 30.38 -34.22 21.82
C VAL A 164 30.28 -35.70 22.21
N ASP A 165 29.38 -36.03 23.16
CA ASP A 165 28.87 -37.39 23.40
C ASP A 165 27.37 -37.36 23.78
N ALA A 166 26.66 -38.50 23.62
CA ALA A 166 25.20 -38.61 23.73
C ALA A 166 24.72 -39.92 24.40
N ILE A 167 23.56 -39.90 25.08
CA ILE A 167 22.89 -41.09 25.67
C ILE A 167 21.34 -40.97 25.51
N ALA A 168 20.61 -42.10 25.46
CA ALA A 168 19.18 -42.21 25.12
C ALA A 168 18.33 -43.01 26.16
N GLY A 169 16.99 -42.91 26.12
CA GLY A 169 16.08 -43.83 26.86
C GLY A 169 14.63 -43.32 27.12
N PRO A 170 13.60 -44.20 27.32
CA PRO A 170 12.32 -44.10 26.57
C PRO A 170 10.96 -44.32 27.31
N THR A 171 9.84 -44.35 26.54
CA THR A 171 8.43 -44.82 26.81
C THR A 171 7.42 -43.86 27.50
N GLY A 172 6.08 -43.84 27.23
CA GLY A 172 5.22 -44.47 26.19
C GLY A 172 3.68 -44.17 26.32
N SER A 173 2.87 -44.33 25.22
CA SER A 173 1.36 -44.40 25.12
C SER A 173 0.45 -43.22 25.56
N SER A 174 -0.80 -42.98 25.11
CA SER A 174 -1.57 -43.26 23.85
C SER A 174 -2.98 -42.59 23.90
N GLY A 175 -3.51 -42.02 22.80
CA GLY A 175 -4.94 -41.61 22.68
C GLY A 175 -5.17 -40.26 21.96
N PRO A 176 -6.25 -40.07 21.15
CA PRO A 176 -6.26 -39.00 20.13
C PRO A 176 -6.96 -37.70 20.55
N THR A 177 -6.33 -36.56 20.23
CA THR A 177 -6.97 -35.25 20.12
C THR A 177 -6.56 -34.57 18.80
N VAL A 178 -7.53 -33.95 18.12
CA VAL A 178 -7.28 -33.16 16.91
C VAL A 178 -6.66 -31.83 17.35
N SER A 179 -5.34 -31.71 17.21
CA SER A 179 -4.61 -30.50 17.59
C SER A 179 -4.02 -29.81 16.35
N ALA A 180 -4.28 -28.51 16.21
CA ALA A 180 -3.67 -27.68 15.19
C ALA A 180 -2.17 -27.55 15.48
N ALA A 181 -1.34 -28.19 14.65
CA ALA A 181 0.09 -28.31 14.92
C ALA A 181 0.83 -27.00 14.62
N SER A 182 1.11 -26.23 15.68
CA SER A 182 2.16 -25.22 15.65
C SER A 182 3.53 -25.91 15.47
N ALA A 183 4.14 -25.73 14.30
CA ALA A 183 5.41 -26.37 13.97
C ALA A 183 6.59 -25.54 14.53
N ALA A 184 7.04 -25.88 15.73
CA ALA A 184 8.31 -25.37 16.26
C ALA A 184 9.48 -25.78 15.34
N VAL A 185 10.35 -24.83 15.01
CA VAL A 185 11.44 -25.02 14.04
C VAL A 185 12.68 -25.62 14.71
N GLY A 186 12.84 -26.95 14.59
CA GLY A 186 14.10 -27.65 14.88
C GLY A 186 15.03 -27.70 13.64
N PRO A 187 16.36 -27.83 13.84
CA PRO A 187 17.33 -27.85 12.74
C PRO A 187 17.35 -29.21 12.02
N GLY A 188 16.58 -29.36 10.96
CA GLY A 188 16.61 -30.56 10.12
C GLY A 188 15.30 -30.87 9.38
N ALA A 189 14.71 -29.90 8.68
CA ALA A 189 13.44 -30.09 7.98
C ALA A 189 13.63 -30.72 6.57
N PRO A 190 13.10 -31.93 6.28
CA PRO A 190 12.93 -32.39 4.91
C PRO A 190 11.65 -31.78 4.29
N GLU A 191 11.76 -31.31 3.04
CA GLU A 191 10.83 -30.34 2.43
C GLU A 191 10.62 -30.57 0.92
N LEU A 192 9.75 -29.74 0.30
CA LEU A 192 9.63 -29.67 -1.16
C LEU A 192 10.97 -29.26 -1.79
N THR A 193 11.38 -29.94 -2.85
CA THR A 193 12.64 -29.68 -3.56
C THR A 193 12.39 -29.60 -5.06
N VAL A 194 12.97 -28.59 -5.73
CA VAL A 194 13.05 -28.61 -7.19
C VAL A 194 14.05 -29.70 -7.60
N THR A 195 13.64 -30.59 -8.48
CA THR A 195 14.44 -31.72 -8.98
C THR A 195 14.86 -31.55 -10.44
N GLY A 196 14.16 -30.71 -11.21
CA GLY A 196 14.55 -30.38 -12.58
C GLY A 196 13.93 -29.06 -13.05
N VAL A 197 14.66 -28.34 -13.91
CA VAL A 197 14.19 -27.13 -14.59
C VAL A 197 14.66 -27.18 -16.03
N SER A 198 13.76 -26.93 -16.98
CA SER A 198 14.13 -26.55 -18.34
C SER A 198 13.37 -25.30 -18.73
N ALA A 199 13.97 -24.49 -19.61
CA ALA A 199 13.37 -23.26 -20.08
C ALA A 199 13.78 -22.99 -21.54
N ARG A 200 12.91 -22.28 -22.26
CA ARG A 200 13.17 -21.77 -23.62
C ARG A 200 12.55 -20.37 -23.73
N SER A 201 13.16 -19.46 -24.48
CA SER A 201 12.55 -18.17 -24.80
C SER A 201 12.02 -18.09 -26.23
N THR A 202 11.01 -17.24 -26.43
CA THR A 202 10.54 -16.75 -27.73
C THR A 202 10.56 -15.22 -27.63
N THR A 203 11.32 -14.55 -28.48
CA THR A 203 11.48 -13.09 -28.44
C THR A 203 10.83 -12.43 -29.65
N THR A 204 9.98 -11.45 -29.40
CA THR A 204 9.39 -10.52 -30.38
C THR A 204 10.05 -9.14 -30.24
N SER A 205 9.63 -8.17 -31.06
CA SER A 205 10.01 -6.75 -30.89
C SER A 205 9.56 -6.16 -29.55
N THR A 206 8.47 -6.68 -28.98
CA THR A 206 7.73 -6.12 -27.83
C THR A 206 7.65 -7.07 -26.62
N ARG A 207 8.44 -8.15 -26.57
CA ARG A 207 8.68 -8.97 -25.36
C ARG A 207 9.61 -10.16 -25.60
N THR A 208 10.20 -10.67 -24.52
CA THR A 208 10.75 -12.02 -24.47
C THR A 208 9.83 -12.88 -23.60
N ALA A 209 9.11 -13.85 -24.18
CA ALA A 209 8.35 -14.83 -23.43
C ALA A 209 9.25 -16.02 -23.05
N VAL A 210 9.34 -16.35 -21.78
CA VAL A 210 10.13 -17.44 -21.22
C VAL A 210 9.19 -18.56 -20.78
N ARG A 211 9.20 -19.68 -21.50
CA ARG A 211 8.46 -20.88 -21.13
C ARG A 211 9.33 -21.73 -20.23
N THR A 212 8.80 -22.19 -19.09
CA THR A 212 9.51 -23.04 -18.14
C THR A 212 8.79 -24.38 -17.95
N THR A 213 9.55 -25.40 -17.53
CA THR A 213 9.03 -26.67 -17.04
C THR A 213 9.82 -27.04 -15.80
N VAL A 214 9.12 -27.09 -14.66
CA VAL A 214 9.69 -27.28 -13.32
C VAL A 214 9.19 -28.61 -12.77
N ARG A 215 10.11 -29.49 -12.35
CA ARG A 215 9.78 -30.71 -11.62
C ARG A 215 10.03 -30.50 -10.14
N VAL A 216 9.01 -30.68 -9.31
CA VAL A 216 9.08 -30.53 -7.85
C VAL A 216 8.77 -31.86 -7.19
N ARG A 217 9.56 -32.26 -6.20
CA ARG A 217 9.38 -33.49 -5.41
C ARG A 217 9.16 -33.13 -3.94
N ASN A 218 8.27 -33.86 -3.27
CA ASN A 218 8.26 -33.90 -1.81
C ASN A 218 9.31 -34.92 -1.34
N SER A 219 10.44 -34.42 -0.84
CA SER A 219 11.54 -35.25 -0.34
C SER A 219 11.37 -35.65 1.13
N SER A 220 10.22 -35.35 1.75
CA SER A 220 9.94 -35.59 3.15
C SER A 220 9.03 -36.81 3.38
N SER A 221 9.04 -37.30 4.63
CA SER A 221 8.18 -38.38 5.13
C SER A 221 6.73 -37.97 5.36
N VAL A 222 6.39 -36.68 5.27
CA VAL A 222 5.04 -36.15 5.53
C VAL A 222 4.43 -35.52 4.27
N ARG A 223 3.10 -35.52 4.15
CA ARG A 223 2.42 -34.78 3.07
C ARG A 223 2.73 -33.30 3.22
N LYS A 224 3.10 -32.63 2.13
CA LYS A 224 3.25 -31.17 2.10
C LYS A 224 1.97 -30.54 1.51
N PRO A 225 1.49 -29.41 2.06
CA PRO A 225 0.34 -28.69 1.52
C PRO A 225 0.67 -28.09 0.13
N ALA A 226 -0.32 -27.42 -0.48
CA ALA A 226 -0.04 -26.62 -1.66
C ALA A 226 0.99 -25.51 -1.33
N SER A 227 1.82 -25.15 -2.31
CA SER A 227 2.92 -24.19 -2.16
C SER A 227 3.31 -23.61 -3.52
N HIS A 228 4.41 -22.87 -3.58
CA HIS A 228 4.91 -22.23 -4.80
C HIS A 228 6.36 -22.61 -5.08
N ALA A 229 6.76 -22.60 -6.35
CA ALA A 229 8.17 -22.60 -6.75
C ALA A 229 8.50 -21.34 -7.55
N TRP A 230 9.33 -20.47 -6.97
CA TRP A 230 9.74 -19.19 -7.56
C TRP A 230 10.69 -19.39 -8.73
N LEU A 231 10.55 -18.57 -9.77
CA LEU A 231 11.32 -18.57 -11.01
C LEU A 231 12.12 -17.29 -11.15
N TYR A 232 13.37 -17.41 -11.61
CA TYR A 232 14.25 -16.28 -11.82
C TYR A 232 15.15 -16.46 -13.05
N LEU A 233 15.44 -15.37 -13.75
CA LEU A 233 16.54 -15.27 -14.70
C LEU A 233 17.84 -14.97 -13.93
N THR A 234 18.88 -15.78 -14.11
CA THR A 234 20.19 -15.62 -13.43
C THR A 234 21.33 -15.46 -14.44
N ALA A 235 22.20 -14.49 -14.22
CA ALA A 235 23.45 -14.27 -14.97
C ALA A 235 24.57 -13.86 -14.00
N GLY A 236 25.46 -14.79 -13.66
CA GLY A 236 26.44 -14.60 -12.58
C GLY A 236 25.74 -14.39 -11.23
N SER A 237 26.11 -13.33 -10.50
CA SER A 237 25.44 -12.90 -9.27
C SER A 237 24.11 -12.19 -9.51
N ARG A 238 23.86 -11.65 -10.72
CA ARG A 238 22.63 -10.92 -11.04
C ARG A 238 21.46 -11.89 -11.16
N ARG A 239 20.32 -11.52 -10.56
CA ARG A 239 19.09 -12.29 -10.65
C ARG A 239 17.90 -11.36 -10.81
N TYR A 240 17.06 -11.67 -11.78
CA TYR A 240 15.81 -10.97 -12.07
C TYR A 240 14.67 -11.97 -11.86
N ALA A 241 13.68 -11.62 -11.05
CA ALA A 241 12.55 -12.51 -10.85
C ALA A 241 11.66 -12.59 -12.10
N LEU A 242 11.17 -13.79 -12.39
CA LEU A 242 10.41 -14.11 -13.59
C LEU A 242 8.94 -14.42 -13.29
N GLY A 243 8.64 -14.91 -12.09
CA GLY A 243 7.31 -15.35 -11.67
C GLY A 243 7.40 -16.51 -10.67
N HIS A 244 6.35 -17.31 -10.53
CA HIS A 244 6.38 -18.56 -9.77
C HIS A 244 5.60 -19.67 -10.49
N VAL A 245 5.43 -20.83 -9.86
CA VAL A 245 4.44 -21.83 -10.27
C VAL A 245 3.78 -22.43 -9.04
N SER A 246 2.46 -22.57 -9.06
CA SER A 246 1.71 -23.25 -7.99
C SER A 246 1.97 -24.75 -8.02
N VAL A 247 2.34 -25.28 -6.86
CA VAL A 247 2.63 -26.70 -6.61
C VAL A 247 1.50 -27.22 -5.74
N ARG A 248 0.65 -28.10 -6.29
CA ARG A 248 -0.42 -28.77 -5.53
C ARG A 248 0.17 -29.61 -4.38
N SER A 249 -0.64 -29.94 -3.36
CA SER A 249 -0.22 -30.80 -2.26
C SER A 249 0.39 -32.12 -2.77
N LEU A 250 1.54 -32.50 -2.20
CA LEU A 250 2.28 -33.72 -2.57
C LEU A 250 2.38 -34.68 -1.38
N ALA A 251 2.00 -35.94 -1.60
CA ALA A 251 2.28 -37.03 -0.69
C ALA A 251 3.81 -37.25 -0.51
N PRO A 252 4.26 -37.94 0.55
CA PRO A 252 5.67 -38.32 0.73
C PRO A 252 6.26 -38.96 -0.54
N GLY A 253 7.48 -38.56 -0.92
CA GLY A 253 8.19 -39.08 -2.10
C GLY A 253 7.63 -38.67 -3.47
N ALA A 254 6.39 -38.19 -3.55
CA ALA A 254 5.70 -37.86 -4.80
C ALA A 254 6.33 -36.67 -5.54
N SER A 255 6.15 -36.63 -6.87
CA SER A 255 6.63 -35.54 -7.73
C SER A 255 5.51 -35.00 -8.61
N THR A 256 5.57 -33.71 -8.93
CA THR A 256 4.76 -33.07 -9.98
C THR A 256 5.64 -32.33 -10.97
N THR A 257 5.11 -32.08 -12.18
CA THR A 257 5.75 -31.24 -13.19
C THR A 257 4.79 -30.12 -13.56
N VAL A 258 5.21 -28.88 -13.37
CA VAL A 258 4.42 -27.68 -13.69
C VAL A 258 5.07 -26.96 -14.87
N ARG A 259 4.24 -26.42 -15.76
CA ARG A 259 4.68 -25.61 -16.91
C ARG A 259 4.10 -24.21 -16.78
N SER A 260 4.88 -23.20 -17.13
CA SER A 260 4.43 -21.81 -17.14
C SER A 260 5.06 -21.04 -18.31
N THR A 261 4.49 -19.89 -18.63
CA THR A 261 5.09 -18.93 -19.57
C THR A 261 4.99 -17.54 -18.96
N TYR A 262 6.13 -16.92 -18.70
CA TYR A 262 6.23 -15.57 -18.15
C TYR A 262 6.91 -14.64 -19.15
N THR A 263 6.57 -13.36 -19.14
CA THR A 263 7.38 -12.36 -19.86
C THR A 263 8.64 -12.09 -19.05
N ALA A 264 9.81 -12.07 -19.67
CA ALA A 264 11.05 -11.66 -19.02
C ALA A 264 10.88 -10.21 -18.50
N PRO A 265 11.24 -9.93 -17.24
CA PRO A 265 11.01 -8.62 -16.62
C PRO A 265 11.73 -7.53 -17.42
N ARG A 266 11.08 -6.38 -17.61
CA ARG A 266 11.57 -5.27 -18.46
C ARG A 266 12.99 -4.83 -18.11
N ARG A 267 13.32 -4.82 -16.81
CA ARG A 267 14.64 -4.49 -16.25
C ARG A 267 15.77 -5.48 -16.55
N ALA A 268 15.49 -6.72 -16.99
CA ALA A 268 16.54 -7.68 -17.30
C ALA A 268 17.25 -7.29 -18.62
N PRO A 269 18.53 -6.86 -18.59
CA PRO A 269 19.20 -6.36 -19.78
C PRO A 269 19.25 -7.42 -20.90
N ALA A 270 19.42 -6.95 -22.14
CA ALA A 270 19.71 -7.82 -23.28
C ALA A 270 20.85 -8.79 -22.94
N GLY A 271 20.62 -10.09 -23.04
CA GLY A 271 21.60 -11.05 -22.56
C GLY A 271 21.14 -12.49 -22.55
N LYS A 272 21.99 -13.32 -21.95
CA LYS A 272 21.82 -14.77 -21.79
C LYS A 272 21.68 -15.11 -20.32
N TYR A 273 20.61 -15.80 -19.96
CA TYR A 273 20.26 -16.14 -18.58
C TYR A 273 19.97 -17.63 -18.45
N SER A 274 20.37 -18.25 -17.36
CA SER A 274 19.76 -19.51 -16.93
C SER A 274 18.47 -19.23 -16.15
N VAL A 275 17.52 -20.17 -16.14
CA VAL A 275 16.33 -20.08 -15.29
C VAL A 275 16.57 -20.87 -14.02
N ARG A 276 16.59 -20.19 -12.87
CA ARG A 276 16.64 -20.81 -11.55
C ARG A 276 15.22 -20.92 -10.99
N ALA A 277 14.81 -22.13 -10.62
CA ALA A 277 13.56 -22.36 -9.88
C ALA A 277 13.87 -22.80 -8.44
N CYS A 278 13.13 -22.30 -7.45
CA CYS A 278 13.32 -22.56 -6.01
C CYS A 278 11.99 -22.95 -5.33
N ALA A 279 11.95 -24.04 -4.56
CA ALA A 279 10.71 -24.48 -3.89
C ALA A 279 10.51 -23.79 -2.54
N GLY A 280 9.35 -23.15 -2.36
CA GLY A 280 9.06 -22.29 -1.20
C GLY A 280 9.81 -20.96 -1.25
N GLY A 281 9.68 -20.17 -0.17
CA GLY A 281 10.34 -18.88 -0.03
C GLY A 281 11.86 -18.95 -0.26
N TYR A 282 12.39 -17.88 -0.86
CA TYR A 282 13.76 -17.71 -1.34
C TYR A 282 14.83 -18.29 -0.39
N SER A 283 15.35 -19.47 -0.70
CA SER A 283 16.54 -20.04 -0.05
C SER A 283 17.38 -20.81 -1.05
N GLY A 284 18.70 -20.59 -1.02
CA GLY A 284 19.63 -21.08 -2.04
C GLY A 284 19.68 -22.62 -2.16
N GLN A 285 19.35 -23.33 -1.09
CA GLN A 285 19.46 -24.79 -0.96
C GLN A 285 18.33 -25.57 -1.66
N ARG A 286 17.18 -24.94 -1.95
CA ARG A 286 15.98 -25.61 -2.52
C ARG A 286 15.78 -25.36 -4.01
N CYS A 287 16.84 -24.91 -4.69
CA CYS A 287 16.79 -24.47 -6.06
C CYS A 287 17.46 -25.41 -7.05
N ARG A 288 17.01 -25.39 -8.30
CA ARG A 288 17.76 -25.90 -9.45
C ARG A 288 17.81 -24.85 -10.55
N THR A 289 18.90 -24.84 -11.30
CA THR A 289 19.11 -23.98 -12.46
C THR A 289 18.95 -24.82 -13.71
N SER A 290 18.32 -24.27 -14.75
CA SER A 290 18.17 -24.94 -16.04
C SER A 290 19.52 -25.13 -16.72
N SER A 291 19.72 -26.30 -17.35
CA SER A 291 20.83 -26.53 -18.27
C SER A 291 20.71 -25.69 -19.54
N GLY A 292 19.47 -25.41 -19.97
CA GLY A 292 19.18 -24.47 -21.05
C GLY A 292 19.36 -23.01 -20.63
N VAL A 293 19.82 -22.20 -21.57
CA VAL A 293 19.94 -20.73 -21.46
C VAL A 293 18.83 -20.08 -22.27
N VAL A 294 18.22 -19.04 -21.72
CA VAL A 294 17.23 -18.20 -22.40
C VAL A 294 17.86 -16.87 -22.78
N GLY A 295 17.60 -16.43 -24.00
CA GLY A 295 18.02 -15.10 -24.49
C GLY A 295 16.92 -14.07 -24.28
N THR A 296 17.28 -12.90 -23.75
CA THR A 296 16.47 -11.67 -23.81
C THR A 296 17.09 -10.74 -24.85
N LYS A 297 16.26 -9.90 -25.49
CA LYS A 297 16.75 -8.76 -26.30
C LYS A 297 16.58 -7.45 -25.53
N ALA A 298 17.33 -6.43 -25.96
CA ALA A 298 17.04 -5.06 -25.59
C ALA A 298 15.64 -4.73 -26.07
N TRP A 299 14.79 -4.30 -25.15
CA TRP A 299 13.55 -3.63 -25.48
C TRP A 299 13.88 -2.21 -25.92
N THR A 300 13.19 -1.71 -26.96
CA THR A 300 12.81 -0.29 -26.95
C THR A 300 12.05 -0.07 -25.65
N ARG A 301 12.51 0.86 -24.78
CA ARG A 301 11.85 1.05 -23.48
C ARG A 301 10.35 1.22 -23.73
N PRO A 302 9.48 0.38 -23.15
CA PRO A 302 8.07 0.71 -23.13
C PRO A 302 7.93 2.08 -22.45
N ARG A 303 6.94 2.88 -22.85
CA ARG A 303 6.65 4.13 -22.15
C ARG A 303 6.52 3.84 -20.65
N PRO A 304 7.09 4.68 -19.78
CA PRO A 304 6.87 4.56 -18.35
C PRO A 304 5.38 4.54 -18.05
N GLU A 305 5.02 3.80 -17.01
CA GLU A 305 3.66 3.80 -16.50
C GLU A 305 3.47 5.06 -15.66
N THR A 306 2.84 6.06 -16.23
CA THR A 306 2.54 7.34 -15.57
C THR A 306 1.07 7.42 -15.17
N GLY A 307 0.79 8.06 -14.04
CA GLY A 307 -0.56 8.15 -13.51
C GLY A 307 -0.79 9.26 -12.49
N VAL A 308 -1.98 9.25 -11.91
CA VAL A 308 -2.34 10.04 -10.73
C VAL A 308 -2.86 9.09 -9.67
N MET A 309 -2.58 9.35 -8.40
CA MET A 309 -3.35 8.79 -7.29
C MET A 309 -4.30 9.86 -6.76
N LEU A 310 -5.56 9.47 -6.54
CA LEU A 310 -6.54 10.26 -5.81
C LEU A 310 -6.90 9.56 -4.51
N ASP A 311 -6.72 10.25 -3.39
CA ASP A 311 -7.21 9.85 -2.07
C ASP A 311 -8.71 10.13 -1.94
N VAL A 312 -9.53 9.11 -2.20
CA VAL A 312 -10.98 9.20 -2.04
C VAL A 312 -11.44 8.76 -0.63
N ALA A 313 -10.51 8.47 0.27
CA ALA A 313 -10.80 8.20 1.67
C ALA A 313 -10.95 9.53 2.43
N ARG A 314 -9.88 10.34 2.49
CA ARG A 314 -9.87 11.58 3.29
C ARG A 314 -10.85 12.63 2.75
N ALA A 315 -11.00 12.72 1.41
CA ALA A 315 -11.91 13.65 0.75
C ALA A 315 -12.78 12.94 -0.31
N TYR A 316 -14.04 13.36 -0.49
CA TYR A 316 -14.92 12.78 -1.52
C TYR A 316 -14.80 13.51 -2.85
N TYR A 317 -14.32 12.81 -3.87
CA TYR A 317 -14.22 13.33 -5.23
C TYR A 317 -15.50 13.02 -6.02
N PRO A 318 -16.21 14.02 -6.56
CA PRO A 318 -17.34 13.79 -7.44
C PRO A 318 -16.94 12.95 -8.67
N VAL A 319 -17.80 12.02 -9.09
CA VAL A 319 -17.53 11.12 -10.23
C VAL A 319 -17.06 11.88 -11.48
N ALA A 320 -17.66 13.03 -11.78
CA ALA A 320 -17.30 13.87 -12.93
C ALA A 320 -15.90 14.51 -12.81
N LEU A 321 -15.39 14.75 -11.59
CA LEU A 321 -14.01 15.20 -11.38
C LEU A 321 -13.03 14.05 -11.63
N ILE A 322 -13.33 12.85 -11.15
CA ILE A 322 -12.52 11.64 -11.40
C ILE A 322 -12.48 11.33 -12.90
N GLU A 323 -13.62 11.42 -13.60
CA GLU A 323 -13.70 11.28 -15.07
C GLU A 323 -12.85 12.33 -15.81
N ARG A 324 -12.67 13.54 -15.26
CA ARG A 324 -11.78 14.56 -15.82
C ARG A 324 -10.30 14.31 -15.56
N TYR A 325 -9.92 13.71 -14.43
CA TYR A 325 -8.53 13.23 -14.24
C TYR A 325 -8.20 12.09 -15.21
N ILE A 326 -9.15 11.19 -15.48
CA ILE A 326 -9.01 10.15 -16.52
C ILE A 326 -8.80 10.79 -17.90
N ASP A 327 -9.59 11.81 -18.24
CA ASP A 327 -9.45 12.53 -19.51
C ASP A 327 -8.10 13.26 -19.61
N LEU A 328 -7.67 13.95 -18.55
CA LEU A 328 -6.35 14.59 -18.46
C LEU A 328 -5.22 13.58 -18.72
N LEU A 329 -5.27 12.42 -18.05
CA LEU A 329 -4.29 11.35 -18.24
C LEU A 329 -4.28 10.86 -19.68
N ALA A 330 -5.46 10.56 -20.26
CA ALA A 330 -5.57 10.02 -21.61
C ALA A 330 -5.06 11.00 -22.68
N ASP A 331 -5.42 12.28 -22.56
CA ASP A 331 -5.07 13.31 -23.54
C ASP A 331 -3.57 13.66 -23.49
N ASN A 332 -2.87 13.41 -22.36
CA ASN A 332 -1.44 13.67 -22.18
C ASN A 332 -0.55 12.41 -22.23
N GLY A 333 -1.12 11.22 -22.44
CA GLY A 333 -0.37 9.97 -22.58
C GLY A 333 -0.01 9.27 -21.26
N GLY A 334 -0.71 9.60 -20.18
CA GLY A 334 -0.81 8.81 -18.95
C GLY A 334 -1.43 7.43 -19.18
N THR A 335 -1.33 6.57 -18.17
CA THR A 335 -1.61 5.13 -18.32
C THR A 335 -2.48 4.54 -17.22
N PHE A 336 -2.48 5.11 -16.01
CA PHE A 336 -3.30 4.61 -14.91
C PHE A 336 -3.83 5.73 -14.00
N LEU A 337 -4.95 5.44 -13.32
CA LEU A 337 -5.47 6.15 -12.18
C LEU A 337 -5.41 5.20 -10.97
N HIS A 338 -4.64 5.56 -9.96
CA HIS A 338 -4.60 4.93 -8.66
C HIS A 338 -5.72 5.55 -7.80
N LEU A 339 -6.54 4.71 -7.17
CA LEU A 339 -7.59 5.15 -6.25
C LEU A 339 -7.25 4.61 -4.86
N HIS A 340 -6.89 5.50 -3.94
CA HIS A 340 -6.67 5.18 -2.53
C HIS A 340 -8.05 5.21 -1.83
N LEU A 341 -8.60 4.03 -1.52
CA LEU A 341 -10.04 3.86 -1.18
C LEU A 341 -10.35 3.76 0.32
N THR A 342 -9.36 3.56 1.18
CA THR A 342 -9.56 3.23 2.60
C THR A 342 -8.46 3.83 3.45
N ASP A 343 -8.84 4.52 4.51
CA ASP A 343 -7.90 5.01 5.51
C ASP A 343 -8.52 5.18 6.90
N ASP A 344 -7.76 5.73 7.85
CA ASP A 344 -8.19 6.00 9.22
C ASP A 344 -9.39 6.95 9.30
N GLN A 345 -9.47 7.93 8.40
CA GLN A 345 -10.53 8.95 8.42
C GLN A 345 -11.83 8.46 7.78
N ASN A 346 -11.77 7.46 6.88
CA ASN A 346 -12.93 6.98 6.11
C ASN A 346 -12.66 5.71 5.29
N VAL A 347 -13.74 5.02 4.95
CA VAL A 347 -13.78 4.07 3.83
C VAL A 347 -14.48 4.77 2.65
N GLY A 348 -13.72 5.17 1.63
CA GLY A 348 -14.20 5.95 0.48
C GLY A 348 -15.07 5.19 -0.53
N ILE A 349 -15.40 3.91 -0.28
CA ILE A 349 -16.13 3.05 -1.22
C ILE A 349 -17.18 2.15 -0.52
N GLU A 350 -18.19 1.71 -1.25
CA GLU A 350 -19.11 0.66 -0.82
C GLU A 350 -18.39 -0.67 -0.58
N SER A 351 -18.66 -1.31 0.57
CA SER A 351 -18.04 -2.58 0.99
C SER A 351 -19.02 -3.48 1.75
N ASP A 352 -19.37 -4.62 1.16
CA ASP A 352 -20.13 -5.69 1.84
C ASP A 352 -19.28 -6.39 2.90
N VAL A 353 -17.95 -6.35 2.80
CA VAL A 353 -17.02 -6.91 3.81
C VAL A 353 -17.03 -6.09 5.09
N LEU A 354 -17.04 -4.76 5.00
CA LEU A 354 -17.07 -3.86 6.16
C LEU A 354 -18.50 -3.54 6.63
N GLY A 355 -19.50 -3.66 5.75
CA GLY A 355 -20.91 -3.38 6.07
C GLY A 355 -21.38 -1.99 5.63
N GLN A 356 -20.52 -1.21 4.97
CA GLN A 356 -20.88 0.05 4.34
C GLN A 356 -21.60 -0.21 3.01
N THR A 357 -22.94 -0.20 3.04
CA THR A 357 -23.82 -0.53 1.91
C THR A 357 -24.83 0.59 1.67
N LEU A 358 -25.42 0.66 0.47
CA LEU A 358 -26.41 1.70 0.15
C LEU A 358 -27.66 1.66 1.07
N ALA A 359 -27.99 0.49 1.63
CA ALA A 359 -29.09 0.35 2.60
C ALA A 359 -28.77 1.00 3.96
N GLY A 360 -27.48 1.04 4.33
CA GLY A 360 -26.95 1.71 5.53
C GLY A 360 -26.52 3.15 5.30
N ALA A 361 -26.93 3.77 4.19
CA ALA A 361 -26.50 5.10 3.77
C ALA A 361 -27.68 6.01 3.44
N ASP A 362 -27.42 7.32 3.47
CA ASP A 362 -28.29 8.36 2.93
C ASP A 362 -27.74 8.85 1.58
N LEU A 363 -28.62 9.37 0.72
CA LEU A 363 -28.28 9.88 -0.61
C LEU A 363 -28.75 11.32 -0.74
N GLU A 364 -27.81 12.25 -0.89
CA GLU A 364 -28.06 13.68 -1.11
C GLU A 364 -27.21 14.16 -2.29
N ASP A 365 -27.81 14.86 -3.25
CA ASP A 365 -27.18 15.39 -4.47
C ASP A 365 -26.26 14.41 -5.25
N GLY A 366 -26.54 13.10 -5.16
CA GLY A 366 -25.77 12.05 -5.82
C GLY A 366 -24.56 11.52 -5.02
N VAL A 367 -24.35 12.02 -3.81
CA VAL A 367 -23.34 11.57 -2.85
C VAL A 367 -23.98 10.61 -1.85
N TRP A 368 -23.37 9.44 -1.65
CA TRP A 368 -23.79 8.50 -0.62
C TRP A 368 -23.02 8.75 0.66
N THR A 369 -23.72 8.89 1.78
CA THR A 369 -23.12 9.13 3.10
C THR A 369 -23.49 8.00 4.05
N SER A 370 -22.48 7.39 4.66
CA SER A 370 -22.64 6.27 5.60
C SER A 370 -23.33 6.72 6.88
N ARG A 371 -24.40 6.04 7.31
CA ARG A 371 -25.07 6.35 8.58
C ARG A 371 -24.27 5.93 9.81
N VAL A 372 -23.21 5.13 9.64
CA VAL A 372 -22.32 4.69 10.73
C VAL A 372 -21.24 5.73 10.97
N THR A 373 -20.48 6.11 9.93
CA THR A 373 -19.33 7.00 10.04
C THR A 373 -19.67 8.48 9.81
N GLY A 374 -20.84 8.77 9.22
CA GLY A 374 -21.21 10.11 8.77
C GLY A 374 -20.40 10.61 7.57
N ARG A 375 -19.64 9.72 6.90
CA ARG A 375 -18.72 10.08 5.82
C ARG A 375 -19.26 9.71 4.43
N PRO A 376 -18.93 10.51 3.40
CA PRO A 376 -19.27 10.23 2.01
C PRO A 376 -18.44 9.07 1.43
N PHE A 377 -19.01 8.33 0.47
CA PHE A 377 -18.34 7.22 -0.23
C PHE A 377 -18.86 7.01 -1.66
N LEU A 378 -18.06 6.36 -2.51
CA LEU A 378 -18.44 5.94 -3.86
C LEU A 378 -19.23 4.61 -3.80
N SER A 379 -20.45 4.59 -4.33
CA SER A 379 -21.17 3.33 -4.57
C SER A 379 -20.42 2.43 -5.56
N ALA A 380 -20.60 1.12 -5.47
CA ALA A 380 -20.01 0.17 -6.42
C ALA A 380 -20.51 0.41 -7.86
N ALA A 381 -21.68 1.04 -8.04
CA ALA A 381 -22.18 1.50 -9.33
C ALA A 381 -21.37 2.71 -9.87
N GLN A 382 -21.08 3.70 -9.04
CA GLN A 382 -20.23 4.84 -9.40
C GLN A 382 -18.79 4.39 -9.69
N ALA A 383 -18.22 3.52 -8.85
CA ALA A 383 -16.90 2.91 -9.07
C ALA A 383 -16.81 2.16 -10.41
N ARG A 384 -17.83 1.36 -10.76
CA ARG A 384 -17.92 0.69 -12.07
C ARG A 384 -18.08 1.66 -13.24
N ARG A 385 -18.79 2.78 -13.07
CA ARG A 385 -18.88 3.85 -14.08
C ARG A 385 -17.50 4.49 -14.33
N ILE A 386 -16.77 4.85 -13.27
CA ILE A 386 -15.41 5.38 -13.36
C ILE A 386 -14.50 4.39 -14.12
N ALA A 387 -14.55 3.12 -13.76
CA ALA A 387 -13.76 2.07 -14.41
C ALA A 387 -14.11 1.85 -15.89
N HIS A 388 -15.38 2.03 -16.26
CA HIS A 388 -15.84 1.98 -17.65
C HIS A 388 -15.32 3.18 -18.45
N HIS A 389 -15.42 4.39 -17.91
CA HIS A 389 -14.88 5.60 -18.55
C HIS A 389 -13.35 5.51 -18.74
N ALA A 390 -12.62 5.07 -17.70
CA ALA A 390 -11.20 4.79 -17.77
C ALA A 390 -10.86 3.79 -18.90
N ALA A 391 -11.60 2.69 -19.01
CA ALA A 391 -11.40 1.70 -20.06
C ALA A 391 -11.67 2.27 -21.48
N GLN A 392 -12.68 3.14 -21.65
CA GLN A 392 -12.94 3.84 -22.92
C GLN A 392 -11.81 4.81 -23.30
N ARG A 393 -11.16 5.40 -22.31
CA ARG A 393 -10.02 6.33 -22.46
C ARG A 393 -8.65 5.63 -22.49
N GLY A 394 -8.59 4.32 -22.30
CA GLY A 394 -7.34 3.54 -22.29
C GLY A 394 -6.54 3.61 -20.99
N ILE A 395 -7.13 4.16 -19.92
CA ILE A 395 -6.53 4.30 -18.59
C ILE A 395 -6.87 3.08 -17.74
N ALA A 396 -5.87 2.49 -17.08
CA ALA A 396 -6.07 1.41 -16.11
C ALA A 396 -6.51 1.97 -14.75
N ILE A 397 -7.47 1.34 -14.08
CA ILE A 397 -7.71 1.60 -12.65
C ILE A 397 -6.83 0.67 -11.82
N VAL A 398 -6.07 1.24 -10.90
CA VAL A 398 -5.42 0.53 -9.81
C VAL A 398 -6.19 0.90 -8.54
N PRO A 399 -7.00 0.00 -7.96
CA PRO A 399 -7.68 0.30 -6.72
C PRO A 399 -6.87 -0.22 -5.54
N GLU A 400 -6.88 0.53 -4.45
CA GLU A 400 -6.21 0.21 -3.19
C GLU A 400 -7.19 -0.24 -2.12
N MET A 401 -6.74 -1.17 -1.28
CA MET A 401 -7.31 -1.44 0.04
C MET A 401 -6.12 -1.49 0.99
N ASP A 402 -5.90 -0.45 1.78
CA ASP A 402 -4.70 -0.35 2.61
C ASP A 402 -4.76 -1.33 3.77
N THR A 403 -3.70 -2.12 3.93
CA THR A 403 -3.53 -3.06 5.04
C THR A 403 -2.04 -3.33 5.30
N PRO A 404 -1.60 -3.43 6.57
CA PRO A 404 -2.41 -3.58 7.76
C PRO A 404 -2.63 -2.30 8.57
N GLY A 405 -1.94 -1.20 8.27
CA GLY A 405 -2.21 0.11 8.84
C GLY A 405 -3.43 0.77 8.20
N HIS A 406 -3.74 2.00 8.61
CA HIS A 406 -4.79 2.84 8.02
C HIS A 406 -6.21 2.22 8.11
N MET A 407 -6.49 1.47 9.18
CA MET A 407 -7.73 0.70 9.35
C MET A 407 -8.76 1.30 10.32
N ALA A 408 -8.56 2.48 10.91
CA ALA A 408 -9.45 2.97 11.97
C ALA A 408 -10.93 3.09 11.54
N ALA A 409 -11.23 3.71 10.40
CA ALA A 409 -12.61 3.77 9.90
C ALA A 409 -13.18 2.40 9.48
N ALA A 410 -12.32 1.48 9.04
CA ALA A 410 -12.72 0.10 8.78
C ALA A 410 -13.06 -0.65 10.08
N PHE A 411 -12.35 -0.37 11.18
CA PHE A 411 -12.67 -0.88 12.51
C PHE A 411 -13.99 -0.32 13.05
N ASP A 412 -14.29 0.97 12.89
CA ASP A 412 -15.58 1.56 13.29
C ASP A 412 -16.76 0.85 12.59
N LEU A 413 -16.64 0.59 11.29
CA LEU A 413 -17.65 -0.14 10.51
C LEU A 413 -17.80 -1.60 10.96
N LEU A 414 -16.69 -2.28 11.24
CA LEU A 414 -16.69 -3.66 11.73
C LEU A 414 -17.21 -3.77 13.17
N GLU A 415 -16.95 -2.79 14.02
CA GLU A 415 -17.49 -2.69 15.38
C GLU A 415 -19.01 -2.49 15.33
N ALA A 416 -19.50 -1.55 14.52
CA ALA A 416 -20.94 -1.34 14.33
C ALA A 416 -21.66 -2.60 13.81
N ARG A 417 -20.96 -3.49 13.10
CA ARG A 417 -21.50 -4.73 12.53
C ARG A 417 -21.36 -5.96 13.42
N HIS A 418 -20.29 -6.06 14.20
CA HIS A 418 -19.88 -7.28 14.90
C HIS A 418 -19.58 -7.11 16.39
N GLY A 419 -19.51 -5.87 16.89
CA GLY A 419 -19.16 -5.51 18.27
C GLY A 419 -17.65 -5.39 18.51
N GLU A 420 -17.28 -4.59 19.52
CA GLU A 420 -15.88 -4.28 19.88
C GLU A 420 -15.06 -5.57 20.14
N GLU A 421 -15.62 -6.53 20.87
CA GLU A 421 -14.99 -7.84 21.15
C GLU A 421 -14.62 -8.62 19.88
N TRP A 422 -15.26 -8.34 18.73
CA TRP A 422 -14.89 -8.93 17.45
C TRP A 422 -13.67 -8.25 16.83
N VAL A 423 -13.61 -6.92 16.90
CA VAL A 423 -12.50 -6.10 16.38
C VAL A 423 -11.24 -6.32 17.22
N ASP A 424 -11.37 -6.46 18.54
CA ASP A 424 -10.26 -6.76 19.46
C ASP A 424 -9.47 -8.03 19.14
N ARG A 425 -10.04 -8.97 18.37
CA ARG A 425 -9.34 -10.18 17.94
C ARG A 425 -8.52 -10.00 16.65
N ILE A 426 -8.65 -8.86 15.99
CA ILE A 426 -7.96 -8.57 14.72
C ILE A 426 -7.13 -7.29 14.73
N ARG A 427 -7.22 -6.44 15.76
CA ARG A 427 -6.43 -5.20 15.87
C ARG A 427 -5.20 -5.36 16.78
N ALA A 428 -4.07 -4.79 16.37
CA ALA A 428 -2.88 -4.60 17.20
C ALA A 428 -2.76 -3.17 17.79
N GLY A 429 -3.59 -2.24 17.31
CA GLY A 429 -3.65 -0.85 17.77
C GLY A 429 -4.94 -0.17 17.34
N ALA A 430 -4.97 1.16 17.34
CA ALA A 430 -6.14 1.93 16.90
C ALA A 430 -6.37 1.88 15.37
N SER A 431 -5.30 1.69 14.60
CA SER A 431 -5.24 1.77 13.13
C SER A 431 -4.62 0.52 12.48
N GLU A 432 -4.04 -0.39 13.26
CA GLU A 432 -3.30 -1.55 12.73
C GLU A 432 -4.01 -2.89 12.96
N LEU A 433 -4.06 -3.72 11.92
CA LEU A 433 -4.38 -5.16 12.02
C LEU A 433 -3.26 -5.94 12.72
N ASP A 434 -3.63 -6.84 13.63
CA ASP A 434 -2.71 -7.85 14.17
C ASP A 434 -2.32 -8.84 13.07
N THR A 435 -1.13 -8.64 12.51
CA THR A 435 -0.56 -9.49 11.47
C THR A 435 -0.17 -10.90 11.94
N SER A 436 -0.26 -11.18 13.25
CA SER A 436 -0.12 -12.53 13.81
C SER A 436 -1.43 -13.32 13.84
N ALA A 437 -2.58 -12.64 13.83
CA ALA A 437 -3.90 -13.26 13.83
C ALA A 437 -4.32 -13.73 12.41
N PRO A 438 -4.66 -15.03 12.23
CA PRO A 438 -5.12 -15.56 10.94
C PRO A 438 -6.39 -14.85 10.41
N GLU A 439 -7.27 -14.43 11.32
CA GLU A 439 -8.49 -13.69 11.03
C GLU A 439 -8.22 -12.34 10.35
N SER A 440 -7.17 -11.63 10.76
CA SER A 440 -6.73 -10.37 10.14
C SER A 440 -6.28 -10.56 8.69
N ALA A 441 -5.44 -11.57 8.44
CA ALA A 441 -5.01 -11.91 7.08
C ALA A 441 -6.18 -12.37 6.20
N ALA A 442 -7.17 -13.06 6.79
CA ALA A 442 -8.39 -13.45 6.10
C ALA A 442 -9.33 -12.25 5.80
N LEU A 443 -9.38 -11.24 6.67
CA LEU A 443 -10.10 -9.99 6.43
C LEU A 443 -9.46 -9.20 5.29
N ALA A 444 -8.14 -8.93 5.36
CA ALA A 444 -7.40 -8.23 4.33
C ALA A 444 -7.56 -8.93 2.96
N ALA A 445 -7.40 -10.25 2.89
CA ALA A 445 -7.66 -11.03 1.68
C ALA A 445 -9.10 -10.90 1.16
N ARG A 446 -10.12 -10.78 2.04
CA ARG A 446 -11.52 -10.54 1.64
C ARG A 446 -11.73 -9.14 1.06
N LEU A 447 -11.07 -8.11 1.62
CA LEU A 447 -11.10 -6.73 1.11
C LEU A 447 -10.47 -6.65 -0.29
N SER A 448 -9.25 -7.17 -0.47
CA SER A 448 -8.59 -7.20 -1.78
C SER A 448 -9.36 -8.05 -2.82
N ALA A 449 -10.06 -9.10 -2.38
CA ALA A 449 -10.96 -9.87 -3.25
C ALA A 449 -12.28 -9.14 -3.57
N GLU A 450 -12.76 -8.26 -2.70
CA GLU A 450 -13.94 -7.43 -2.92
C GLU A 450 -13.68 -6.31 -3.90
N VAL A 451 -12.60 -5.55 -3.70
CA VAL A 451 -12.22 -4.48 -4.63
C VAL A 451 -11.98 -5.03 -6.05
N THR A 452 -11.43 -6.24 -6.15
CA THR A 452 -11.31 -6.99 -7.41
C THR A 452 -12.66 -7.28 -8.10
N ARG A 453 -13.75 -7.50 -7.36
CA ARG A 453 -15.10 -7.68 -7.93
C ARG A 453 -15.73 -6.35 -8.36
N THR A 454 -15.42 -5.27 -7.66
CA THR A 454 -15.86 -3.91 -8.02
C THR A 454 -15.15 -3.40 -9.28
N PHE A 455 -13.86 -3.71 -9.44
CA PHE A 455 -13.02 -3.32 -10.59
C PHE A 455 -12.55 -4.54 -11.42
N PRO A 456 -13.46 -5.29 -12.08
CA PRO A 456 -13.13 -6.57 -12.72
C PRO A 456 -12.17 -6.45 -13.91
N SER A 457 -12.11 -5.27 -14.55
CA SER A 457 -11.18 -4.94 -15.63
C SER A 457 -9.76 -4.61 -15.16
N SER A 458 -9.58 -4.31 -13.86
CA SER A 458 -8.26 -4.03 -13.33
C SER A 458 -7.38 -5.28 -13.37
N ARG A 459 -6.10 -5.10 -13.68
CA ARG A 459 -5.06 -6.14 -13.66
C ARG A 459 -4.22 -6.12 -12.39
N THR A 460 -4.29 -5.03 -11.66
CA THR A 460 -3.35 -4.62 -10.62
C THR A 460 -4.14 -4.13 -9.41
N VAL A 461 -3.88 -4.67 -8.24
CA VAL A 461 -4.49 -4.22 -6.97
C VAL A 461 -3.38 -3.69 -6.07
N HIS A 462 -3.57 -2.51 -5.50
CA HIS A 462 -2.70 -2.01 -4.44
C HIS A 462 -3.16 -2.60 -3.10
N ILE A 463 -2.22 -3.14 -2.32
CA ILE A 463 -2.49 -3.75 -1.00
C ILE A 463 -2.03 -2.87 0.17
N GLY A 464 -1.61 -1.64 -0.15
CA GLY A 464 -1.13 -0.65 0.81
C GLY A 464 0.18 -1.04 1.47
N GLY A 465 0.26 -0.85 2.78
CA GLY A 465 1.34 -1.34 3.64
C GLY A 465 2.43 -0.31 3.95
N ASP A 466 2.05 0.96 4.01
CA ASP A 466 2.79 2.09 4.59
C ASP A 466 2.58 2.23 6.10
N GLU A 467 3.45 3.03 6.75
CA GLU A 467 3.32 3.58 8.12
C GLU A 467 3.06 2.59 9.29
N TRP A 468 3.14 1.28 9.07
CA TRP A 468 2.72 0.24 10.04
C TRP A 468 3.85 -0.55 10.72
N GLY A 469 3.49 -1.23 11.81
CA GLY A 469 4.18 -2.44 12.27
C GLY A 469 5.50 -2.20 12.96
N GLY A 470 5.57 -1.19 13.85
CA GLY A 470 6.76 -0.86 14.63
C GLY A 470 7.38 -2.09 15.34
N ASP A 471 6.54 -2.89 16.01
CA ASP A 471 6.95 -4.12 16.71
C ASP A 471 7.07 -5.37 15.80
N VAL A 472 6.70 -5.26 14.52
CA VAL A 472 6.68 -6.39 13.58
C VAL A 472 8.05 -6.57 12.94
N THR A 473 8.64 -7.76 13.09
CA THR A 473 9.97 -8.02 12.52
C THR A 473 10.01 -7.83 11.00
N ALA A 474 11.16 -7.43 10.45
CA ALA A 474 11.47 -7.38 9.02
C ALA A 474 10.90 -8.53 8.18
N ARG A 475 10.99 -9.76 8.70
CA ARG A 475 10.47 -10.96 8.02
C ARG A 475 8.96 -11.11 8.13
N GLY A 476 8.36 -10.60 9.21
CA GLY A 476 6.91 -10.51 9.41
C GLY A 476 6.28 -9.53 8.43
N ARG A 477 6.83 -8.32 8.31
CA ARG A 477 6.33 -7.29 7.37
C ARG A 477 6.29 -7.78 5.92
N VAL A 478 7.39 -8.34 5.43
CA VAL A 478 7.42 -8.98 4.09
C VAL A 478 6.55 -10.25 4.01
N ALA A 479 6.36 -10.99 5.10
CA ALA A 479 5.45 -12.15 5.08
C ALA A 479 3.98 -11.76 4.98
N TRP A 480 3.57 -10.63 5.58
CA TRP A 480 2.23 -10.06 5.43
C TRP A 480 1.95 -9.68 3.98
N LEU A 481 2.77 -8.82 3.38
CA LEU A 481 2.64 -8.41 1.98
C LEU A 481 2.55 -9.62 1.02
N ASN A 482 3.41 -10.62 1.25
CA ASN A 482 3.39 -11.87 0.48
C ASN A 482 2.11 -12.70 0.67
N ALA A 483 1.48 -12.67 1.85
CA ALA A 483 0.25 -13.41 2.13
C ALA A 483 -0.94 -12.79 1.39
N ILE A 484 -1.08 -11.45 1.43
CA ILE A 484 -2.13 -10.74 0.72
C ILE A 484 -1.93 -10.84 -0.80
N ALA A 485 -0.69 -10.66 -1.28
CA ALA A 485 -0.35 -10.89 -2.68
C ALA A 485 -0.68 -12.32 -3.15
N ALA A 486 -0.49 -13.34 -2.31
CA ALA A 486 -0.85 -14.72 -2.64
C ALA A 486 -2.36 -14.96 -2.72
N ALA A 487 -3.17 -14.24 -1.93
CA ALA A 487 -4.63 -14.31 -1.99
C ALA A 487 -5.19 -13.76 -3.32
N LEU A 488 -4.47 -12.83 -3.96
CA LEU A 488 -4.82 -12.23 -5.25
C LEU A 488 -4.52 -13.11 -6.49
N GLY A 489 -4.02 -14.34 -6.30
CA GLY A 489 -3.81 -15.32 -7.38
C GLY A 489 -2.69 -14.92 -8.33
N ASP A 490 -2.97 -14.87 -9.64
CA ASP A 490 -2.00 -14.50 -10.69
C ASP A 490 -1.99 -12.97 -11.02
N ARG A 491 -2.70 -12.15 -10.24
CA ARG A 491 -2.75 -10.69 -10.45
C ARG A 491 -1.40 -10.02 -10.18
N GLU A 492 -1.23 -8.86 -10.81
CA GLU A 492 -0.19 -7.90 -10.44
C GLU A 492 -0.58 -7.23 -9.12
N VAL A 493 0.40 -6.94 -8.28
CA VAL A 493 0.18 -6.41 -6.93
C VAL A 493 1.10 -5.22 -6.74
N TRP A 494 0.57 -4.11 -6.24
CA TRP A 494 1.38 -2.96 -5.84
C TRP A 494 1.32 -2.80 -4.31
N ALA A 495 2.38 -2.28 -3.70
CA ALA A 495 2.46 -2.03 -2.26
C ALA A 495 3.46 -0.90 -1.96
N TRP A 496 3.23 -0.17 -0.87
CA TRP A 496 4.15 0.88 -0.40
C TRP A 496 5.46 0.28 0.14
N ASN A 497 6.49 1.12 0.28
CA ASN A 497 7.85 0.65 0.57
C ASN A 497 8.19 0.42 2.05
N ASP A 498 7.40 0.94 2.99
CA ASP A 498 7.69 0.96 4.43
C ASP A 498 7.92 -0.43 5.04
N GLY A 499 7.09 -1.40 4.65
CA GLY A 499 7.16 -2.77 5.14
C GLY A 499 8.40 -3.57 4.67
N ILE A 500 9.29 -2.99 3.87
CA ILE A 500 10.34 -3.73 3.15
C ILE A 500 11.73 -3.35 3.62
N ASP A 501 12.28 -4.15 4.55
CA ASP A 501 13.64 -3.97 5.08
C ASP A 501 14.73 -4.61 4.21
N ARG A 502 15.95 -4.08 4.26
CA ARG A 502 17.15 -4.68 3.63
C ARG A 502 17.36 -6.14 4.00
N ALA A 503 17.08 -6.49 5.26
CA ALA A 503 17.23 -7.85 5.78
C ALA A 503 16.18 -8.83 5.22
N ALA A 504 15.10 -8.33 4.62
CA ALA A 504 13.95 -9.10 4.17
C ALA A 504 13.59 -8.92 2.68
N VAL A 505 14.11 -7.90 1.98
CA VAL A 505 13.83 -7.62 0.55
C VAL A 505 14.00 -8.84 -0.35
N GLY A 506 15.00 -9.68 -0.09
CA GLY A 506 15.21 -10.94 -0.80
C GLY A 506 14.10 -11.99 -0.59
N ARG A 507 13.05 -11.71 0.18
CA ARG A 507 11.91 -12.59 0.45
C ARG A 507 10.61 -12.08 -0.16
N LEU A 508 10.57 -10.85 -0.67
CA LEU A 508 9.39 -10.24 -1.26
C LEU A 508 8.87 -11.07 -2.44
N ASP A 509 7.56 -11.21 -2.57
CA ASP A 509 6.91 -11.78 -3.74
C ASP A 509 7.23 -10.89 -4.94
N PRO A 510 7.98 -11.37 -5.95
CA PRO A 510 8.40 -10.54 -7.08
C PRO A 510 7.28 -10.12 -8.05
N ARG A 511 6.01 -10.45 -7.78
CA ARG A 511 4.86 -9.80 -8.43
C ARG A 511 4.48 -8.48 -7.76
N ILE A 512 4.97 -8.23 -6.56
CA ILE A 512 4.84 -6.95 -5.87
C ILE A 512 5.76 -5.97 -6.59
N HIS A 513 5.14 -5.00 -7.26
CA HIS A 513 5.78 -3.76 -7.65
C HIS A 513 5.67 -2.79 -6.47
N VAL A 514 6.69 -1.99 -6.23
CA VAL A 514 6.72 -1.08 -5.07
C VAL A 514 6.54 0.36 -5.55
N THR A 515 5.51 0.99 -5.02
CA THR A 515 5.30 2.43 -5.06
C THR A 515 6.23 3.05 -4.02
N TYR A 516 7.32 3.68 -4.49
CA TYR A 516 8.36 4.18 -3.60
C TYR A 516 8.17 5.67 -3.35
N TRP A 517 7.74 6.03 -2.14
CA TRP A 517 7.39 7.41 -1.79
C TRP A 517 8.45 8.10 -0.95
N SER A 518 8.90 7.46 0.13
CA SER A 518 9.93 8.02 1.00
C SER A 518 10.76 6.93 1.68
N PHE A 519 12.07 7.17 1.78
CA PHE A 519 13.01 6.26 2.42
C PHE A 519 12.87 6.28 3.97
N ASP A 520 12.42 7.39 4.54
CA ASP A 520 12.17 7.53 5.98
C ASP A 520 10.72 7.80 6.35
N GLY A 521 9.79 7.77 5.39
CA GLY A 521 8.39 8.13 5.63
C GLY A 521 8.26 9.55 6.19
N ASP A 522 9.10 10.45 5.67
CA ASP A 522 9.16 11.90 5.88
C ASP A 522 9.24 12.41 7.33
N THR A 523 9.41 11.53 8.32
CA THR A 523 9.42 11.87 9.76
C THR A 523 10.31 13.07 10.10
N GLU A 524 9.72 14.07 10.75
CA GLU A 524 10.45 15.24 11.24
C GLU A 524 11.46 14.87 12.36
N ASP A 525 11.30 13.73 13.02
CA ASP A 525 12.22 13.29 14.07
C ASP A 525 13.53 12.74 13.47
N ALA A 526 14.63 13.44 13.73
CA ALA A 526 15.93 13.09 13.18
C ALA A 526 16.51 11.76 13.74
N ALA A 527 16.06 11.27 14.89
CA ALA A 527 16.46 9.96 15.42
C ALA A 527 15.67 8.83 14.75
N GLU A 528 14.35 8.97 14.63
CA GLU A 528 13.50 8.05 13.89
C GLU A 528 13.95 7.97 12.42
N ARG A 529 14.26 9.11 11.80
CA ARG A 529 14.82 9.19 10.44
C ARG A 529 16.08 8.33 10.28
N ARG A 530 16.99 8.38 11.25
CA ARG A 530 18.23 7.57 11.24
C ARG A 530 17.94 6.09 11.47
N GLU A 531 16.95 5.76 12.29
CA GLU A 531 16.51 4.39 12.55
C GLU A 531 15.86 3.78 11.30
N ARG A 532 14.80 4.41 10.76
CA ARG A 532 14.10 4.00 9.55
C ARG A 532 15.08 3.78 8.40
N ARG A 533 15.96 4.76 8.11
CA ARG A 533 17.00 4.63 7.06
C ARG A 533 18.03 3.55 7.32
N ALA A 534 18.26 3.11 8.57
CA ALA A 534 19.21 2.02 8.86
C ALA A 534 18.65 0.64 8.46
N HIS A 535 17.35 0.39 8.64
CA HIS A 535 16.73 -0.92 8.39
C HIS A 535 15.91 -1.02 7.09
N ARG A 536 15.12 0.01 6.73
CA ARG A 536 14.29 0.05 5.52
C ARG A 536 15.17 -0.08 4.27
N ALA A 537 14.66 -0.74 3.23
CA ALA A 537 15.36 -0.80 1.95
C ALA A 537 15.30 0.56 1.25
N GLY A 538 16.44 1.05 0.78
CA GLY A 538 16.49 2.16 -0.17
C GLY A 538 15.89 1.72 -1.51
N ALA A 539 15.49 2.67 -2.37
CA ALA A 539 15.09 2.31 -3.73
C ALA A 539 16.25 1.66 -4.50
N ASP A 540 17.51 1.96 -4.13
CA ASP A 540 18.70 1.31 -4.67
C ASP A 540 18.84 -0.16 -4.23
N ASP A 541 18.57 -0.47 -2.95
CA ASP A 541 18.49 -1.85 -2.44
C ASP A 541 17.40 -2.64 -3.17
N LEU A 542 16.20 -2.07 -3.33
CA LEU A 542 15.06 -2.67 -4.03
C LEU A 542 15.38 -2.90 -5.52
N TYR A 543 15.91 -1.88 -6.20
CA TYR A 543 16.31 -1.95 -7.60
C TYR A 543 17.43 -3.00 -7.82
N ALA A 544 18.41 -3.08 -6.91
CA ALA A 544 19.48 -4.07 -6.95
C ALA A 544 18.99 -5.50 -6.65
N ALA A 545 18.02 -5.66 -5.74
CA ALA A 545 17.35 -6.93 -5.48
C ALA A 545 16.49 -7.42 -6.68
N GLY A 546 16.15 -6.49 -7.58
CA GLY A 546 15.22 -6.72 -8.67
C GLY A 546 13.79 -6.77 -8.16
N VAL A 547 13.37 -5.73 -7.44
CA VAL A 547 11.96 -5.31 -7.30
C VAL A 547 11.62 -4.37 -8.48
N ASP A 548 10.36 -4.31 -8.90
CA ASP A 548 9.93 -3.30 -9.89
C ASP A 548 9.41 -2.08 -9.14
N LEU A 549 9.73 -0.88 -9.61
CA LEU A 549 9.48 0.36 -8.88
C LEU A 549 8.63 1.32 -9.71
N LEU A 550 7.66 1.96 -9.06
CA LEU A 550 7.04 3.20 -9.51
C LEU A 550 7.46 4.32 -8.58
N ASN A 551 7.76 5.48 -9.15
CA ASN A 551 8.23 6.62 -8.40
C ASN A 551 7.05 7.42 -7.83
N TYR A 552 7.01 7.54 -6.51
CA TYR A 552 6.04 8.33 -5.75
C TYR A 552 6.77 9.34 -4.84
N ASP A 553 8.06 9.63 -5.11
CA ASP A 553 8.95 10.54 -4.36
C ASP A 553 8.20 11.78 -3.85
N SER A 554 7.90 11.78 -2.55
CA SER A 554 6.93 12.69 -1.94
C SER A 554 7.32 14.16 -2.07
N TYR A 555 8.62 14.46 -2.11
CA TYR A 555 9.11 15.83 -2.31
C TYR A 555 8.62 16.43 -3.63
N TYR A 556 8.65 15.62 -4.70
CA TYR A 556 8.39 16.07 -6.06
C TYR A 556 6.98 15.72 -6.54
N LEU A 557 6.37 14.68 -5.99
CA LEU A 557 5.19 14.03 -6.57
C LEU A 557 3.98 13.98 -5.64
N TYR A 558 4.07 14.42 -4.39
CA TYR A 558 2.88 14.56 -3.53
C TYR A 558 2.30 15.97 -3.64
N GLU A 559 0.98 16.05 -3.73
CA GLU A 559 0.22 17.27 -3.44
C GLU A 559 -0.69 17.02 -2.25
N VAL A 560 -0.64 17.93 -1.27
CA VAL A 560 -1.58 18.02 -0.15
C VAL A 560 -2.28 19.38 -0.30
N PRO A 561 -3.42 19.44 -1.02
CA PRO A 561 -4.01 20.70 -1.43
C PRO A 561 -4.74 21.40 -0.26
N THR A 562 -4.13 22.48 0.24
CA THR A 562 -4.71 23.39 1.25
C THR A 562 -5.28 24.64 0.57
N ASP A 563 -4.40 25.39 -0.10
CA ASP A 563 -4.68 26.65 -0.80
C ASP A 563 -3.96 26.67 -2.16
N LEU A 564 -4.14 25.66 -3.02
CA LEU A 564 -3.44 25.61 -4.32
C LEU A 564 -3.74 26.87 -5.15
N ASP A 565 -2.68 27.57 -5.57
CA ASP A 565 -2.73 28.74 -6.43
C ASP A 565 -1.82 28.60 -7.65
N GLU A 566 -1.83 29.64 -8.50
CA GLU A 566 -1.05 29.68 -9.75
C GLU A 566 0.47 29.65 -9.49
N ALA A 567 0.94 30.30 -8.41
CA ALA A 567 2.36 30.43 -8.12
C ALA A 567 2.96 29.13 -7.55
N ASP A 568 2.23 28.45 -6.66
CA ASP A 568 2.64 27.15 -6.13
C ASP A 568 2.61 26.07 -7.24
N SER A 569 1.61 26.12 -8.14
CA SER A 569 1.52 25.24 -9.31
C SER A 569 2.67 25.48 -10.30
N GLU A 570 2.96 26.74 -10.65
CA GLU A 570 4.10 27.11 -11.51
C GLU A 570 5.45 26.69 -10.90
N TYR A 571 5.63 26.90 -9.59
CA TYR A 571 6.86 26.50 -8.89
C TYR A 571 7.07 24.99 -8.92
N THR A 572 6.04 24.21 -8.57
CA THR A 572 6.09 22.74 -8.55
C THR A 572 6.43 22.18 -9.94
N VAL A 573 5.81 22.73 -10.99
CA VAL A 573 6.09 22.36 -12.39
C VAL A 573 7.53 22.71 -12.80
N ALA A 574 8.05 23.86 -12.38
CA ALA A 574 9.40 24.29 -12.72
C ALA A 574 10.47 23.43 -12.02
N ASP A 575 10.32 23.21 -10.71
CA ASP A 575 11.27 22.44 -9.90
C ASP A 575 11.33 20.96 -10.33
N LEU A 576 10.16 20.33 -10.58
CA LEU A 576 10.08 18.98 -11.12
C LEU A 576 10.84 18.85 -12.45
N ARG A 577 10.62 19.77 -13.40
CA ARG A 577 11.25 19.73 -14.72
C ARG A 577 12.76 19.98 -14.67
N GLU A 578 13.26 20.73 -13.69
CA GLU A 578 14.70 21.00 -13.55
C GLU A 578 15.43 19.87 -12.79
N ASN A 579 14.84 19.37 -11.70
CA ASN A 579 15.56 18.56 -10.71
C ASN A 579 15.16 17.07 -10.70
N TRP A 580 13.90 16.74 -11.02
CA TRP A 580 13.40 15.36 -10.93
C TRP A 580 13.70 14.52 -12.19
N SER A 581 13.61 13.20 -12.04
CA SER A 581 13.47 12.23 -13.12
C SER A 581 13.06 10.90 -12.51
N LEU A 582 12.66 9.92 -13.34
CA LEU A 582 12.45 8.51 -12.92
C LEU A 582 13.66 7.83 -12.24
N ARG A 583 14.79 8.52 -12.05
CA ARG A 583 15.95 8.03 -11.31
C ARG A 583 16.08 8.66 -9.91
N ALA A 584 15.48 9.82 -9.64
CA ALA A 584 15.38 10.39 -8.29
C ALA A 584 14.46 9.51 -7.43
N TRP A 585 14.68 9.47 -6.11
CA TRP A 585 13.94 8.57 -5.21
C TRP A 585 14.02 8.89 -3.71
N ASP A 586 14.81 9.88 -3.30
CA ASP A 586 15.13 10.18 -1.90
C ASP A 586 15.03 11.69 -1.68
N GLY A 587 13.89 12.26 -2.07
CA GLY A 587 13.62 13.70 -2.05
C GLY A 587 14.64 14.52 -2.85
N ASP A 588 14.92 15.71 -2.35
CA ASP A 588 15.90 16.65 -2.90
C ASP A 588 17.38 16.29 -2.65
N SER A 589 17.66 15.13 -2.04
CA SER A 589 19.04 14.69 -1.73
C SER A 589 19.97 14.56 -2.94
N GLY A 590 19.41 14.52 -4.16
CA GLY A 590 20.13 14.27 -5.40
C GLY A 590 20.54 12.82 -5.62
N ALA A 591 20.10 11.88 -4.76
CA ALA A 591 20.32 10.45 -4.96
C ALA A 591 19.65 9.98 -6.26
N ARG A 592 20.38 9.20 -7.09
CA ARG A 592 19.85 8.69 -8.35
C ARG A 592 20.17 7.21 -8.59
N LEU A 593 19.15 6.44 -8.96
CA LEU A 593 19.26 5.02 -9.34
C LEU A 593 20.16 4.80 -10.56
N ALA A 594 20.71 3.59 -10.69
CA ALA A 594 21.56 3.19 -11.82
C ALA A 594 20.80 3.14 -13.18
N GLY A 595 19.47 3.04 -13.14
CA GLY A 595 18.56 3.23 -14.27
C GLY A 595 17.21 3.70 -13.74
N PRO A 596 16.32 4.23 -14.59
CA PRO A 596 15.03 4.74 -14.12
C PRO A 596 14.09 3.61 -13.72
N MET A 597 13.19 3.96 -12.80
CA MET A 597 12.00 3.21 -12.41
C MET A 597 11.07 2.94 -13.62
N SER A 598 10.10 2.04 -13.45
CA SER A 598 9.18 1.65 -14.53
C SER A 598 8.03 2.63 -14.76
N GLY A 599 7.80 3.53 -13.81
CA GLY A 599 6.68 4.46 -13.83
C GLY A 599 6.78 5.54 -12.74
N ALA A 600 5.78 6.41 -12.67
CA ALA A 600 5.60 7.40 -11.62
C ALA A 600 4.12 7.79 -11.48
N ALA A 601 3.73 8.37 -10.35
CA ALA A 601 2.45 9.08 -10.25
C ALA A 601 2.59 10.36 -9.42
N VAL A 602 1.75 11.35 -9.72
CA VAL A 602 1.45 12.41 -8.76
C VAL A 602 0.38 11.89 -7.80
N ALA A 603 0.63 11.95 -6.50
CA ALA A 603 -0.33 11.54 -5.48
C ALA A 603 -0.99 12.77 -4.85
N ILE A 604 -2.30 12.89 -5.05
CA ILE A 604 -3.12 13.96 -4.49
C ILE A 604 -3.81 13.40 -3.26
N TRP A 605 -3.28 13.76 -2.09
CA TRP A 605 -3.80 13.38 -0.78
C TRP A 605 -4.89 14.35 -0.31
N GLY A 606 -5.80 13.88 0.55
CA GLY A 606 -7.06 14.56 0.83
C GLY A 606 -7.20 15.18 2.23
N GLU A 607 -6.15 15.24 3.04
CA GLU A 607 -6.22 15.60 4.47
C GLU A 607 -6.81 16.98 4.72
N ASP A 608 -6.46 17.95 3.87
CA ASP A 608 -6.80 19.36 4.01
C ASP A 608 -7.80 19.86 2.94
N LEU A 609 -8.38 18.96 2.14
CA LEU A 609 -9.35 19.32 1.10
C LEU A 609 -10.72 19.70 1.68
N GLU A 610 -11.31 20.78 1.16
CA GLU A 610 -12.68 21.19 1.48
C GLU A 610 -13.75 20.20 0.92
N ASP A 611 -14.90 20.14 1.58
CA ASP A 611 -16.08 19.40 1.11
C ASP A 611 -16.55 19.86 -0.28
N PRO A 612 -17.01 18.92 -1.11
CA PRO A 612 -16.18 18.22 -2.09
C PRO A 612 -15.33 19.16 -2.99
N PRO A 613 -14.12 18.74 -3.41
CA PRO A 613 -13.20 19.59 -4.17
C PRO A 613 -13.78 20.01 -5.52
N GLY A 614 -13.72 21.31 -5.78
CA GLY A 614 -14.22 21.92 -7.02
C GLY A 614 -13.19 21.97 -8.16
N ASP A 615 -13.54 22.73 -9.20
CA ASP A 615 -12.70 22.93 -10.40
C ASP A 615 -11.30 23.51 -10.13
N ALA A 616 -11.10 24.14 -8.97
CA ALA A 616 -9.80 24.67 -8.55
C ALA A 616 -8.75 23.56 -8.38
N LEU A 617 -9.13 22.40 -7.81
CA LEU A 617 -8.19 21.30 -7.58
C LEU A 617 -7.59 20.80 -8.90
N LEU A 618 -8.43 20.44 -9.88
CA LEU A 618 -7.92 20.02 -11.19
C LEU A 618 -7.17 21.15 -11.92
N ARG A 619 -7.62 22.41 -11.79
CA ARG A 619 -6.95 23.56 -12.43
C ARG A 619 -5.48 23.66 -12.03
N TRP A 620 -5.18 23.48 -10.75
CA TRP A 620 -3.84 23.73 -10.20
C TRP A 620 -2.98 22.48 -10.10
N SER A 621 -3.57 21.28 -9.93
CA SER A 621 -2.81 20.03 -9.95
C SER A 621 -2.53 19.52 -11.37
N ALA A 622 -3.37 19.84 -12.37
CA ALA A 622 -3.20 19.32 -13.73
C ALA A 622 -1.86 19.71 -14.39
N PRO A 623 -1.34 20.96 -14.25
CA PRO A 623 -0.01 21.32 -14.75
C PRO A 623 1.11 20.41 -14.21
N HIS A 624 1.07 20.07 -12.91
CA HIS A 624 2.02 19.15 -12.30
C HIS A 624 1.89 17.73 -12.88
N VAL A 625 0.67 17.19 -12.97
CA VAL A 625 0.42 15.88 -13.58
C VAL A 625 0.99 15.79 -15.01
N VAL A 626 0.76 16.82 -15.83
CA VAL A 626 1.29 16.87 -17.20
C VAL A 626 2.82 16.96 -17.20
N ALA A 627 3.41 17.83 -16.37
CA ALA A 627 4.85 17.97 -16.25
C ALA A 627 5.53 16.67 -15.79
N MET A 628 4.90 15.88 -14.91
CA MET A 628 5.38 14.55 -14.51
C MET A 628 5.36 13.57 -15.70
N ILE A 629 4.27 13.53 -16.48
CA ILE A 629 4.17 12.63 -17.64
C ILE A 629 5.24 12.99 -18.69
N GLU A 630 5.44 14.27 -18.97
CA GLU A 630 6.48 14.76 -19.89
C GLU A 630 7.89 14.41 -19.39
N THR A 631 8.22 14.76 -18.14
CA THR A 631 9.55 14.56 -17.55
C THR A 631 9.88 13.07 -17.33
N ALA A 632 8.86 12.24 -17.12
CA ALA A 632 9.04 10.79 -17.07
C ALA A 632 9.34 10.19 -18.46
N THR A 633 8.78 10.76 -19.53
CA THR A 633 8.88 10.22 -20.90
C THR A 633 10.07 10.74 -21.71
N SER A 634 10.76 11.79 -21.25
CA SER A 634 12.02 12.32 -21.80
C SER A 634 13.25 11.47 -21.48
#